data_AF-A0A924QGA6-F1
#
_entry.id   AF-A0A924QGA6-F1
#
_cell.length_a   1.000
_cell.length_b   1.000
_cell.length_c   1.000
_cell.angle_alpha   90.00
_cell.angle_beta   90.00
_cell.angle_gamma   90.00
#
_symmetry.space_group_name_H-M   'P 1'
#
loop_
_entity.id
_entity.type
_entity.pdbx_description
1 polymer ?
#
loop_
_entity_poly.entity_id
_entity_poly.type
_entity_poly.pdbx_seq_one_letter_code
_entity_poly.pdbx_strand_id
1 'polypeptide(L)'
;ASKEKKAKTYFLVGSDYIWPRTSMKIGRKHIEAHLTGSKVVGEEYYPLGHTNFNSLINKIKVAKPDCIFIAVVGGSNVAFYKQLKAAGVTAAKQFLLTISVTEDEVLGIGGENMEGYYASMKYFQSLDNPNNKAFVSAFKAKYGKDAVIGDVTQAGYLGPWLWKAAVEKAGSFDVDKIAAASAGIELKTAPEGYVKIHENHHLWSKARIGMAQKDGQFKVVAESGALIEPNPFPKGYQ
;
A
#
# COMPACT_ATOMS: atom_id res chain seq x y z
N ALA A 1 2.08 12.70 5.44
CA ALA A 1 1.42 13.12 6.70
C ALA A 1 2.10 14.35 7.31
N SER A 2 3.23 14.21 8.02
CA SER A 2 3.89 15.31 8.75
C SER A 2 4.28 16.53 7.90
N LYS A 3 5.01 16.35 6.79
CA LYS A 3 5.52 17.48 5.99
C LYS A 3 4.40 18.27 5.28
N GLU A 4 3.53 17.58 4.56
CA GLU A 4 2.48 18.20 3.72
C GLU A 4 1.20 18.54 4.49
N LYS A 5 0.74 17.65 5.37
CA LYS A 5 -0.53 17.80 6.11
C LYS A 5 -0.30 18.29 7.55
N LYS A 6 0.94 18.58 7.94
CA LYS A 6 1.33 19.08 9.28
C LYS A 6 0.89 18.21 10.44
N ALA A 7 0.64 16.92 10.20
CA ALA A 7 0.19 15.98 11.23
C ALA A 7 1.24 15.77 12.34
N LYS A 8 0.82 15.92 13.60
CA LYS A 8 1.61 15.69 14.80
C LYS A 8 1.08 14.52 15.63
N THR A 9 -0.23 14.27 15.58
CA THR A 9 -0.88 13.18 16.30
C THR A 9 -1.35 12.09 15.35
N TYR A 10 -1.05 10.84 15.69
CA TYR A 10 -1.32 9.68 14.85
C TYR A 10 -2.15 8.65 15.60
N PHE A 11 -3.19 8.11 14.96
CA PHE A 11 -3.95 6.97 15.47
C PHE A 11 -3.69 5.78 14.56
N LEU A 12 -3.17 4.69 15.13
CA LEU A 12 -2.76 3.51 14.39
C LEU A 12 -3.86 2.45 14.45
N VAL A 13 -4.22 1.86 13.31
CA VAL A 13 -5.24 0.80 13.25
C VAL A 13 -4.75 -0.34 12.37
N GLY A 14 -4.76 -1.56 12.87
CA GLY A 14 -4.34 -2.74 12.11
C GLY A 14 -5.30 -3.91 12.22
N SER A 15 -5.25 -4.83 11.26
CA SER A 15 -5.76 -6.18 11.50
C SER A 15 -4.81 -6.95 12.44
N ASP A 16 -5.36 -7.81 13.28
CA ASP A 16 -4.63 -8.48 14.35
C ASP A 16 -3.87 -9.72 13.84
N TYR A 17 -2.81 -9.48 13.07
CA TYR A 17 -1.83 -10.47 12.69
C TYR A 17 -0.46 -9.81 12.47
N ILE A 18 0.55 -10.60 12.11
CA ILE A 18 1.95 -10.17 12.16
C ILE A 18 2.28 -8.97 11.25
N TRP A 19 1.65 -8.87 10.08
CA TRP A 19 1.98 -7.80 9.13
C TRP A 19 1.59 -6.41 9.65
N PRO A 20 0.32 -6.11 10.01
CA PRO A 20 -0.05 -4.81 10.56
C PRO A 20 0.64 -4.52 11.88
N ARG A 21 0.80 -5.51 12.78
CA ARG A 21 1.51 -5.31 14.05
C ARG A 21 2.95 -4.85 13.84
N THR A 22 3.67 -5.49 12.92
CA THR A 22 5.04 -5.09 12.58
C THR A 22 5.07 -3.74 11.88
N SER A 23 4.16 -3.48 10.93
CA SER A 23 4.05 -2.18 10.26
C SER A 23 3.79 -1.03 11.22
N MET A 24 2.89 -1.22 12.20
CA MET A 24 2.56 -0.21 13.21
C MET A 24 3.67 -0.05 14.25
N LYS A 25 4.37 -1.13 14.63
CA LYS A 25 5.59 -1.04 15.47
C LYS A 25 6.64 -0.15 14.81
N ILE A 26 6.93 -0.39 13.53
CA ILE A 26 7.87 0.42 12.73
C ILE A 26 7.36 1.86 12.58
N GLY A 27 6.08 2.02 12.25
CA GLY A 27 5.43 3.32 12.09
C GLY A 27 5.48 4.17 13.36
N ARG A 28 5.12 3.59 14.52
CA ARG A 28 5.22 4.24 15.84
C ARG A 28 6.64 4.69 16.13
N LYS A 29 7.63 3.80 15.97
CA LYS A 29 9.03 4.14 16.20
C LYS A 29 9.49 5.28 15.29
N HIS A 30 9.08 5.25 14.02
CA HIS A 30 9.35 6.35 13.10
C HIS A 30 8.74 7.68 13.58
N ILE A 31 7.46 7.65 13.96
CA ILE A 31 6.71 8.82 14.40
C ILE A 31 7.35 9.44 15.64
N GLU A 32 7.60 8.63 16.68
CA GLU A 32 8.04 9.13 17.98
C GLU A 32 9.53 9.48 18.02
N ALA A 33 10.37 8.73 17.30
CA ALA A 33 11.83 8.97 17.32
C ALA A 33 12.32 9.96 16.26
N HIS A 34 11.61 10.11 15.13
CA HIS A 34 12.12 10.87 13.98
C HIS A 34 11.22 12.03 13.52
N LEU A 35 9.96 12.10 13.95
CA LEU A 35 9.08 13.21 13.59
C LEU A 35 8.94 14.17 14.78
N THR A 36 9.73 15.24 14.78
CA THR A 36 9.77 16.23 15.88
C THR A 36 8.39 16.70 16.33
N GLY A 37 8.13 16.53 17.64
CA GLY A 37 6.87 16.92 18.28
C GLY A 37 5.67 16.05 17.90
N SER A 38 5.90 14.86 17.35
CA SER A 38 4.83 13.93 16.98
C SER A 38 4.68 12.81 18.01
N LYS A 39 3.46 12.27 18.12
CA LYS A 39 3.17 11.15 19.00
C LYS A 39 2.02 10.30 18.48
N VAL A 40 1.99 9.04 18.89
CA VAL A 40 0.82 8.18 18.69
C VAL A 40 -0.16 8.40 19.84
N VAL A 41 -1.42 8.71 19.51
CA VAL A 41 -2.50 9.01 20.47
C VAL A 41 -3.51 7.88 20.62
N GLY A 42 -3.35 6.80 19.86
CA GLY A 42 -4.14 5.58 19.97
C GLY A 42 -3.60 4.51 19.02
N GLU A 43 -3.77 3.25 19.41
CA GLU A 43 -3.39 2.09 18.61
C GLU A 43 -4.33 0.93 18.92
N GLU A 44 -5.01 0.40 17.89
CA GLU A 44 -6.02 -0.65 18.05
C GLU A 44 -5.87 -1.73 16.98
N TYR A 45 -6.15 -2.98 17.36
CA TYR A 45 -6.09 -4.14 16.48
C TYR A 45 -7.37 -4.95 16.53
N TYR A 46 -7.77 -5.49 15.38
CA TYR A 46 -8.99 -6.30 15.27
C TYR A 46 -8.74 -7.56 14.44
N PRO A 47 -9.28 -8.72 14.83
CA PRO A 47 -9.08 -9.96 14.10
C PRO A 47 -9.62 -9.87 12.66
N LEU A 48 -9.09 -10.71 11.78
CA LEU A 48 -9.59 -10.83 10.41
C LEU A 48 -11.08 -11.20 10.42
N GLY A 49 -11.85 -10.59 9.53
CA GLY A 49 -13.31 -10.79 9.48
C GLY A 49 -14.09 -10.01 10.53
N HIS A 50 -13.42 -9.19 11.36
CA HIS A 50 -14.13 -8.26 12.24
C HIS A 50 -14.90 -7.20 11.44
N THR A 51 -16.13 -6.91 11.87
CA THR A 51 -17.05 -6.02 11.13
C THR A 51 -17.73 -4.95 12.01
N ASN A 52 -17.44 -4.84 13.30
CA ASN A 52 -18.08 -3.84 14.18
C ASN A 52 -17.07 -2.80 14.72
N PHE A 53 -16.86 -1.75 13.94
CA PHE A 53 -15.86 -0.72 14.23
C PHE A 53 -16.42 0.52 14.96
N ASN A 54 -17.68 0.49 15.41
CA ASN A 54 -18.30 1.66 16.08
C ASN A 54 -17.50 2.14 17.31
N SER A 55 -17.01 1.19 18.13
CA SER A 55 -16.19 1.52 19.30
C SER A 55 -14.85 2.16 18.89
N LEU A 56 -14.16 1.59 17.90
CA LEU A 56 -12.94 2.17 17.32
C LEU A 56 -13.18 3.60 16.83
N ILE A 57 -14.24 3.81 16.05
CA ILE A 57 -14.56 5.10 15.46
C ILE A 57 -14.84 6.14 16.55
N ASN A 58 -15.51 5.76 17.64
CA ASN A 58 -15.71 6.64 18.79
C ASN A 58 -14.39 6.99 19.47
N LYS A 59 -13.49 6.02 19.68
CA LYS A 59 -12.14 6.29 20.20
C LYS A 59 -11.37 7.27 19.32
N ILE A 60 -11.40 7.09 18.00
CA ILE A 60 -10.78 8.00 17.03
C ILE A 60 -11.35 9.41 17.14
N LYS A 61 -12.68 9.56 17.21
CA LYS A 61 -13.35 10.87 17.35
C LYS A 61 -12.98 11.58 18.66
N VAL A 62 -12.82 10.84 19.75
CA VAL A 62 -12.40 11.39 21.05
C VAL A 62 -10.93 11.81 21.00
N ALA A 63 -10.06 10.96 20.41
CA ALA A 63 -8.63 11.21 20.32
C ALA A 63 -8.27 12.36 19.37
N LYS A 64 -9.14 12.67 18.39
CA LYS A 64 -8.97 13.72 17.37
C LYS A 64 -7.55 13.73 16.74
N PRO A 65 -7.08 12.60 16.20
CA PRO A 65 -5.75 12.53 15.60
C PRO A 65 -5.67 13.37 14.32
N ASP A 66 -4.53 14.00 14.07
CA ASP A 66 -4.26 14.66 12.79
C ASP A 66 -4.20 13.66 11.63
N CYS A 67 -3.77 12.42 11.91
CA CYS A 67 -3.66 11.34 10.93
C CYS A 67 -4.17 10.03 11.50
N ILE A 68 -5.05 9.35 10.77
CA ILE A 68 -5.34 7.93 11.00
C ILE A 68 -4.45 7.13 10.03
N PHE A 69 -3.59 6.27 10.55
CA PHE A 69 -2.71 5.42 9.77
C PHE A 69 -3.16 3.96 9.87
N ILE A 70 -3.47 3.34 8.73
CA ILE A 70 -4.32 2.14 8.70
C ILE A 70 -3.69 1.00 7.88
N ALA A 71 -3.74 -0.19 8.48
CA ALA A 71 -3.43 -1.48 7.87
C ALA A 71 -4.50 -2.54 8.23
N VAL A 72 -5.78 -2.16 8.06
CA VAL A 72 -6.91 -3.12 8.06
C VAL A 72 -6.95 -3.80 6.71
N VAL A 73 -7.17 -5.11 6.67
CA VAL A 73 -7.08 -5.91 5.43
C VAL A 73 -8.34 -6.73 5.16
N GLY A 74 -8.47 -7.21 3.93
CA GLY A 74 -9.53 -8.14 3.51
C GLY A 74 -10.93 -7.56 3.66
N GLY A 75 -11.92 -8.44 3.91
CA GLY A 75 -13.34 -8.04 4.02
C GLY A 75 -13.62 -7.04 5.14
N SER A 76 -12.76 -6.96 6.17
CA SER A 76 -12.88 -5.98 7.25
C SER A 76 -12.78 -4.54 6.77
N ASN A 77 -12.06 -4.28 5.67
CA ASN A 77 -12.01 -2.95 5.05
C ASN A 77 -13.40 -2.43 4.69
N VAL A 78 -14.25 -3.28 4.12
CA VAL A 78 -15.58 -2.89 3.66
C VAL A 78 -16.42 -2.35 4.82
N ALA A 79 -16.46 -3.07 5.93
CA ALA A 79 -17.18 -2.66 7.12
C ALA A 79 -16.59 -1.39 7.72
N PHE A 80 -15.26 -1.31 7.84
CA PHE A 80 -14.56 -0.17 8.43
C PHE A 80 -14.85 1.16 7.69
N TYR A 81 -14.65 1.22 6.37
CA TYR A 81 -14.83 2.46 5.62
C TYR A 81 -16.30 2.87 5.49
N LYS A 82 -17.22 1.92 5.32
CA LYS A 82 -18.66 2.22 5.33
C LYS A 82 -19.11 2.80 6.67
N GLN A 83 -18.61 2.25 7.79
CA GLN A 83 -18.93 2.77 9.12
C GLN A 83 -18.27 4.11 9.42
N LEU A 84 -17.04 4.35 8.96
CA LEU A 84 -16.43 5.69 9.05
C LEU A 84 -17.31 6.75 8.40
N LYS A 85 -17.75 6.50 7.16
CA LYS A 85 -18.63 7.42 6.43
C LYS A 85 -19.97 7.60 7.12
N ALA A 86 -20.62 6.51 7.55
CA ALA A 86 -21.88 6.56 8.29
C ALA A 86 -21.76 7.36 9.60
N ALA A 87 -20.60 7.29 10.26
CA ALA A 87 -20.28 8.06 11.45
C ALA A 87 -19.85 9.51 11.13
N GLY A 88 -19.86 9.94 9.87
CA GLY A 88 -19.51 11.29 9.43
C GLY A 88 -18.00 11.57 9.38
N VAL A 89 -17.16 10.55 9.50
CA VAL A 89 -15.70 10.65 9.31
C VAL A 89 -15.43 10.48 7.81
N THR A 90 -15.08 11.58 7.17
CA THR A 90 -14.86 11.68 5.71
C THR A 90 -13.51 12.32 5.43
N ALA A 91 -12.98 12.15 4.21
CA ALA A 91 -11.71 12.73 3.81
C ALA A 91 -11.67 14.28 3.90
N ALA A 92 -12.82 14.94 3.83
CA ALA A 92 -12.93 16.38 4.03
C ALA A 92 -12.68 16.83 5.49
N LYS A 93 -12.88 15.93 6.45
CA LYS A 93 -12.79 16.22 7.89
C LYS A 93 -11.61 15.55 8.57
N GLN A 94 -11.12 14.45 8.02
CA GLN A 94 -10.11 13.61 8.65
C GLN A 94 -9.11 13.14 7.61
N PHE A 95 -7.83 13.42 7.86
CA PHE A 95 -6.77 12.84 7.06
C PHE A 95 -6.55 11.37 7.49
N LEU A 96 -6.60 10.48 6.50
CA LEU A 96 -6.42 9.03 6.65
C LEU A 96 -5.49 8.56 5.54
N LEU A 97 -4.49 7.77 5.93
CA LEU A 97 -3.53 7.13 5.05
C LEU A 97 -3.52 5.62 5.31
N THR A 98 -3.73 4.83 4.27
CA THR A 98 -3.69 3.36 4.33
C THR A 98 -2.50 2.79 3.57
N ILE A 99 -2.01 1.63 4.01
CA ILE A 99 -1.01 0.81 3.32
C ILE A 99 -1.58 -0.55 2.90
N SER A 100 -2.91 -0.70 2.89
CA SER A 100 -3.59 -1.99 2.72
C SER A 100 -4.78 -1.97 1.75
N VAL A 101 -5.06 -0.85 1.09
CA VAL A 101 -6.20 -0.70 0.18
C VAL A 101 -5.74 -0.13 -1.16
N THR A 102 -6.01 -0.89 -2.21
CA THR A 102 -5.87 -0.51 -3.62
C THR A 102 -7.17 -0.77 -4.37
N GLU A 103 -7.16 -0.62 -5.69
CA GLU A 103 -8.33 -0.79 -6.55
C GLU A 103 -9.08 -2.11 -6.28
N ASP A 104 -8.35 -3.19 -5.98
CA ASP A 104 -8.90 -4.51 -5.63
C ASP A 104 -9.86 -4.45 -4.43
N GLU A 105 -9.44 -3.84 -3.32
CA GLU A 105 -10.27 -3.69 -2.12
C GLU A 105 -11.41 -2.68 -2.33
N VAL A 106 -11.18 -1.64 -3.15
CA VAL A 106 -12.19 -0.59 -3.38
C VAL A 106 -13.43 -1.15 -4.08
N LEU A 107 -13.32 -2.24 -4.85
CA LEU A 107 -14.49 -2.95 -5.39
C LEU A 107 -15.49 -3.36 -4.30
N GLY A 108 -15.00 -3.85 -3.16
CA GLY A 108 -15.84 -4.23 -2.03
C GLY A 108 -16.26 -3.03 -1.17
N ILE A 109 -15.33 -2.08 -0.99
CA ILE A 109 -15.55 -0.92 -0.13
C ILE A 109 -16.59 0.04 -0.74
N GLY A 110 -16.55 0.24 -2.06
CA GLY A 110 -17.26 1.30 -2.78
C GLY A 110 -16.44 2.59 -2.80
N GLY A 111 -16.18 3.13 -3.99
CA GLY A 111 -15.34 4.31 -4.19
C GLY A 111 -15.85 5.54 -3.44
N GLU A 112 -17.15 5.69 -3.27
CA GLU A 112 -17.77 6.76 -2.49
C GLU A 112 -17.44 6.72 -0.98
N ASN A 113 -16.98 5.59 -0.46
CA ASN A 113 -16.54 5.44 0.94
C ASN A 113 -15.04 5.72 1.11
N MET A 114 -14.30 5.78 0.00
CA MET A 114 -12.85 6.01 -0.04
C MET A 114 -12.46 7.37 -0.59
N GLU A 115 -13.33 8.01 -1.38
CA GLU A 115 -13.06 9.26 -2.09
C GLU A 115 -12.34 10.30 -1.21
N GLY A 116 -11.15 10.72 -1.68
CA GLY A 116 -10.29 11.70 -1.02
C GLY A 116 -9.34 11.15 0.06
N TYR A 117 -9.49 9.91 0.51
CA TYR A 117 -8.49 9.25 1.36
C TYR A 117 -7.25 8.86 0.56
N TYR A 118 -6.15 8.63 1.27
CA TYR A 118 -4.85 8.38 0.65
C TYR A 118 -4.40 6.94 0.89
N ALA A 119 -3.77 6.33 -0.12
CA ALA A 119 -3.05 5.07 -0.02
C ALA A 119 -1.57 5.27 -0.36
N SER A 120 -0.69 4.52 0.30
CA SER A 120 0.74 4.47 -0.02
C SER A 120 1.09 3.09 -0.54
N MET A 121 1.47 3.00 -1.81
CA MET A 121 1.69 1.75 -2.55
C MET A 121 2.89 1.87 -3.47
N LYS A 122 3.37 0.76 -4.03
CA LYS A 122 4.35 0.82 -5.12
C LYS A 122 3.66 1.01 -6.46
N TYR A 123 2.44 0.53 -6.67
CA TYR A 123 1.70 0.58 -7.93
C TYR A 123 0.26 1.06 -7.74
N PHE A 124 -0.25 1.74 -8.78
CA PHE A 124 -1.67 2.05 -8.96
C PHE A 124 -2.02 1.79 -10.43
N GLN A 125 -3.25 1.34 -10.71
CA GLN A 125 -3.70 1.08 -12.08
C GLN A 125 -3.63 2.33 -12.96
N SER A 126 -3.75 3.52 -12.35
CA SER A 126 -3.77 4.81 -13.03
C SER A 126 -2.40 5.30 -13.54
N LEU A 127 -1.31 4.54 -13.37
CA LEU A 127 0.01 5.01 -13.77
C LEU A 127 0.07 5.35 -15.27
N ASP A 128 0.54 6.55 -15.59
CA ASP A 128 0.61 7.05 -16.96
C ASP A 128 1.94 6.69 -17.62
N ASN A 129 2.07 5.44 -18.04
CA ASN A 129 3.21 4.98 -18.83
C ASN A 129 2.77 3.92 -19.85
N PRO A 130 3.51 3.74 -20.96
CA PRO A 130 3.10 2.84 -22.04
C PRO A 130 3.00 1.36 -21.61
N ASN A 131 3.91 0.88 -20.74
CA ASN A 131 3.87 -0.50 -20.25
C ASN A 131 2.58 -0.76 -19.47
N ASN A 132 2.20 0.18 -18.60
CA ASN A 132 1.00 0.07 -17.80
C ASN A 132 -0.27 0.11 -18.67
N LYS A 133 -0.35 1.04 -19.63
CA LYS A 133 -1.50 1.12 -20.54
C LYS A 133 -1.71 -0.18 -21.31
N ALA A 134 -0.63 -0.78 -21.81
CA ALA A 134 -0.68 -2.08 -22.48
C ALA A 134 -1.14 -3.20 -21.53
N PHE A 135 -0.58 -3.24 -20.31
CA PHE A 135 -0.96 -4.22 -19.30
C PHE A 135 -2.43 -4.12 -18.90
N VAL A 136 -2.91 -2.92 -18.56
CA VAL A 136 -4.31 -2.68 -18.17
C VAL A 136 -5.25 -3.07 -19.31
N SER A 137 -4.93 -2.71 -20.55
CA SER A 137 -5.74 -3.07 -21.71
C SER A 137 -5.83 -4.60 -21.88
N ALA A 138 -4.69 -5.30 -21.80
CA ALA A 138 -4.64 -6.76 -21.93
C ALA A 138 -5.37 -7.47 -20.77
N PHE A 139 -5.21 -6.97 -19.55
CA PHE A 139 -5.87 -7.51 -18.37
C PHE A 139 -7.39 -7.38 -18.47
N LYS A 140 -7.89 -6.20 -18.84
CA LYS A 140 -9.33 -5.97 -19.04
C LYS A 140 -9.91 -6.76 -20.20
N ALA A 141 -9.16 -6.93 -21.29
CA ALA A 141 -9.60 -7.79 -22.40
C ALA A 141 -9.78 -9.26 -21.97
N LYS A 142 -8.93 -9.75 -21.04
CA LYS A 142 -8.97 -11.13 -20.57
C LYS A 142 -9.98 -11.37 -19.44
N TYR A 143 -10.06 -10.45 -18.47
CA TYR A 143 -10.82 -10.65 -17.23
C TYR A 143 -12.09 -9.81 -17.16
N GLY A 144 -12.35 -8.97 -18.16
CA GLY A 144 -13.54 -8.11 -18.26
C GLY A 144 -13.22 -6.64 -18.09
N LYS A 145 -14.03 -5.78 -18.72
CA LYS A 145 -13.85 -4.31 -18.76
C LYS A 145 -13.78 -3.64 -17.37
N ASP A 146 -14.46 -4.25 -16.39
CA ASP A 146 -14.61 -3.75 -15.03
C ASP A 146 -13.59 -4.39 -14.07
N ALA A 147 -12.76 -5.33 -14.56
CA ALA A 147 -11.65 -5.87 -13.78
C ALA A 147 -10.64 -4.76 -13.46
N VAL A 148 -10.12 -4.80 -12.23
CA VAL A 148 -9.16 -3.83 -11.72
C VAL A 148 -7.85 -4.52 -11.32
N ILE A 149 -6.82 -3.71 -11.13
CA ILE A 149 -5.48 -4.16 -10.78
C ILE A 149 -4.97 -3.28 -9.64
N GLY A 150 -4.91 -3.82 -8.43
CA GLY A 150 -4.21 -3.20 -7.32
C GLY A 150 -2.72 -3.57 -7.27
N ASP A 151 -2.07 -3.10 -6.21
CA ASP A 151 -0.62 -3.27 -5.99
C ASP A 151 -0.19 -4.73 -5.94
N VAL A 152 -0.94 -5.54 -5.16
CA VAL A 152 -0.66 -6.96 -4.96
C VAL A 152 -0.93 -7.76 -6.25
N THR A 153 -2.00 -7.43 -6.97
CA THR A 153 -2.32 -8.05 -8.27
C THR A 153 -1.22 -7.78 -9.29
N GLN A 154 -0.72 -6.56 -9.38
CA GLN A 154 0.41 -6.23 -10.25
C GLN A 154 1.70 -6.93 -9.82
N ALA A 155 1.99 -7.03 -8.52
CA ALA A 155 3.15 -7.77 -8.02
C ALA A 155 3.08 -9.26 -8.38
N GLY A 156 1.88 -9.87 -8.28
CA GLY A 156 1.63 -11.24 -8.72
C GLY A 156 1.86 -11.46 -10.22
N TYR A 157 1.54 -10.47 -11.05
CA TYR A 157 1.87 -10.49 -12.48
C TYR A 157 3.38 -10.36 -12.73
N LEU A 158 4.07 -9.50 -11.98
CA LEU A 158 5.50 -9.22 -12.20
C LEU A 158 6.41 -10.39 -11.80
N GLY A 159 6.09 -11.11 -10.73
CA GLY A 159 6.93 -12.19 -10.18
C GLY A 159 7.42 -13.21 -11.22
N PRO A 160 6.53 -13.82 -12.03
CA PRO A 160 6.92 -14.76 -13.09
C PRO A 160 7.90 -14.19 -14.13
N TRP A 161 7.82 -12.89 -14.44
CA TRP A 161 8.74 -12.24 -15.39
C TRP A 161 10.13 -12.06 -14.80
N LEU A 162 10.21 -11.71 -13.51
CA LEU A 162 11.48 -11.64 -12.78
C LEU A 162 12.12 -13.03 -12.67
N TRP A 163 11.32 -14.06 -12.36
CA TRP A 163 11.78 -15.45 -12.33
C TRP A 163 12.29 -15.92 -13.70
N LYS A 164 11.54 -15.65 -14.79
CA LYS A 164 11.96 -15.95 -16.16
C LYS A 164 13.31 -15.30 -16.48
N ALA A 165 13.48 -14.02 -16.19
CA ALA A 165 14.74 -13.32 -16.43
C ALA A 165 15.90 -13.93 -15.62
N ALA A 166 15.65 -14.43 -14.41
CA ALA A 166 16.64 -15.10 -13.59
C ALA A 166 17.03 -16.47 -14.14
N VAL A 167 16.06 -17.25 -14.60
CA VAL A 167 16.29 -18.53 -15.31
C VAL A 167 17.12 -18.31 -16.58
N GLU A 168 16.76 -17.32 -17.39
CA GLU A 168 17.49 -16.99 -18.63
C GLU A 168 18.94 -16.57 -18.34
N LYS A 169 19.15 -15.74 -17.31
CA LYS A 169 20.49 -15.33 -16.87
C LYS A 169 21.32 -16.48 -16.29
N ALA A 170 20.68 -17.40 -15.56
CA ALA A 170 21.34 -18.58 -15.00
C ALA A 170 21.63 -19.67 -16.04
N GLY A 171 20.90 -19.68 -17.17
CA GLY A 171 20.92 -20.77 -18.14
C GLY A 171 20.47 -22.10 -17.52
N SER A 172 19.62 -22.06 -16.48
CA SER A 172 19.27 -23.23 -15.67
C SER A 172 17.94 -23.06 -14.94
N PHE A 173 17.27 -24.18 -14.67
CA PHE A 173 16.12 -24.26 -13.76
C PHE A 173 16.51 -24.63 -12.32
N ASP A 174 17.80 -24.81 -12.04
CA ASP A 174 18.31 -25.10 -10.71
C ASP A 174 18.10 -23.89 -9.77
N VAL A 175 17.49 -24.13 -8.61
CA VAL A 175 17.05 -23.07 -7.68
C VAL A 175 18.23 -22.24 -7.17
N ASP A 176 19.33 -22.88 -6.80
CA ASP A 176 20.50 -22.18 -6.25
C ASP A 176 21.17 -21.34 -7.31
N LYS A 177 21.28 -21.85 -8.54
CA LYS A 177 21.80 -21.08 -9.69
C LYS A 177 20.91 -19.88 -10.03
N ILE A 178 19.59 -20.05 -9.99
CA ILE A 178 18.62 -18.95 -10.22
C ILE A 178 18.76 -17.89 -9.13
N ALA A 179 18.80 -18.30 -7.86
CA ALA A 179 18.92 -17.37 -6.74
C ALA A 179 20.22 -16.56 -6.83
N ALA A 180 21.35 -17.24 -7.09
CA ALA A 180 22.64 -16.59 -7.29
C ALA A 180 22.66 -15.64 -8.50
N ALA A 181 21.93 -15.95 -9.57
CA ALA A 181 21.83 -15.09 -10.75
C ALA A 181 20.87 -13.89 -10.56
N SER A 182 19.96 -13.95 -9.59
CA SER A 182 18.83 -13.00 -9.49
C SER A 182 19.24 -11.55 -9.23
N ALA A 183 20.30 -11.31 -8.46
CA ALA A 183 20.75 -9.98 -8.11
C ALA A 183 21.12 -9.16 -9.37
N GLY A 184 20.70 -7.90 -9.38
CA GLY A 184 20.97 -6.97 -10.48
C GLY A 184 20.15 -7.22 -11.75
N ILE A 185 19.18 -8.13 -11.74
CA ILE A 185 18.21 -8.24 -12.84
C ILE A 185 17.38 -6.96 -12.90
N GLU A 186 17.19 -6.47 -14.13
CA GLU A 186 16.49 -5.23 -14.40
C GLU A 186 15.41 -5.45 -15.48
N LEU A 187 14.20 -4.96 -15.22
CA LEU A 187 13.12 -4.95 -16.21
C LEU A 187 12.65 -3.52 -16.40
N LYS A 188 12.77 -3.01 -17.64
CA LYS A 188 12.23 -1.70 -18.06
C LYS A 188 10.79 -1.78 -18.56
N THR A 189 10.25 -2.99 -18.67
CA THR A 189 8.95 -3.32 -19.26
C THR A 189 7.88 -3.66 -18.22
N ALA A 190 8.17 -3.54 -16.92
CA ALA A 190 7.18 -3.82 -15.89
C ALA A 190 6.05 -2.77 -15.93
N PRO A 191 4.81 -3.11 -15.53
CA PRO A 191 3.71 -2.15 -15.48
C PRO A 191 4.01 -0.91 -14.63
N GLU A 192 4.71 -1.09 -13.51
CA GLU A 192 5.13 0.02 -12.64
C GLU A 192 6.32 0.84 -13.17
N GLY A 193 6.84 0.47 -14.35
CA GLY A 193 7.98 1.09 -15.02
C GLY A 193 9.24 0.23 -14.93
N TYR A 194 10.31 0.84 -14.44
CA TYR A 194 11.60 0.17 -14.24
C TYR A 194 11.67 -0.46 -12.85
N VAL A 195 12.05 -1.73 -12.80
CA VAL A 195 12.31 -2.48 -11.56
C VAL A 195 13.68 -3.14 -11.59
N LYS A 196 14.30 -3.27 -10.43
CA LYS A 196 15.61 -3.89 -10.25
C LYS A 196 15.62 -4.79 -9.02
N ILE A 197 16.17 -6.00 -9.15
CA ILE A 197 16.39 -6.90 -8.02
C ILE A 197 17.67 -6.48 -7.29
N HIS A 198 17.55 -6.20 -5.99
CA HIS A 198 18.66 -5.91 -5.09
C HIS A 198 19.37 -7.20 -4.65
N GLU A 199 20.58 -7.08 -4.11
CA GLU A 199 21.39 -8.23 -3.65
C GLU A 199 20.71 -9.05 -2.55
N ASN A 200 19.83 -8.43 -1.76
CA ASN A 200 18.99 -9.11 -0.76
C ASN A 200 17.68 -9.70 -1.33
N HIS A 201 17.60 -9.85 -2.65
CA HIS A 201 16.46 -10.40 -3.40
C HIS A 201 15.14 -9.60 -3.31
N HIS A 202 15.15 -8.39 -2.73
CA HIS A 202 14.01 -7.48 -2.78
C HIS A 202 14.08 -6.55 -4.00
N LEU A 203 12.98 -5.87 -4.32
CA LEU A 203 12.94 -4.91 -5.42
C LEU A 203 13.29 -3.49 -4.96
N TRP A 204 14.18 -2.85 -5.71
CA TRP A 204 14.21 -1.39 -5.79
C TRP A 204 12.88 -0.91 -6.35
N SER A 205 12.15 -0.11 -5.58
CA SER A 205 10.77 0.25 -5.89
C SER A 205 10.53 1.74 -5.68
N LYS A 206 9.64 2.36 -6.47
CA LYS A 206 9.11 3.68 -6.12
C LYS A 206 8.08 3.54 -5.00
N ALA A 207 8.03 4.53 -4.11
CA ALA A 207 6.87 4.73 -3.23
C ALA A 207 5.95 5.76 -3.86
N ARG A 208 4.65 5.49 -3.89
CA ARG A 208 3.64 6.34 -4.53
C ARG A 208 2.49 6.59 -3.56
N ILE A 209 2.00 7.82 -3.54
CA ILE A 209 0.82 8.22 -2.79
C ILE A 209 -0.32 8.42 -3.79
N GLY A 210 -1.34 7.58 -3.67
CA GLY A 210 -2.59 7.68 -4.42
C GLY A 210 -3.68 8.33 -3.58
N MET A 211 -4.47 9.20 -4.18
CA MET A 211 -5.71 9.72 -3.60
C MET A 211 -6.89 8.99 -4.25
N ALA A 212 -7.69 8.30 -3.45
CA ALA A 212 -8.83 7.53 -3.95
C ALA A 212 -9.87 8.45 -4.62
N GLN A 213 -10.39 8.00 -5.75
CA GLN A 213 -11.42 8.67 -6.55
C GLN A 213 -12.74 7.91 -6.38
N LYS A 214 -13.86 8.60 -6.68
CA LYS A 214 -15.21 8.03 -6.54
C LYS A 214 -15.46 6.81 -7.43
N ASP A 215 -14.79 6.73 -8.57
CA ASP A 215 -14.87 5.60 -9.51
C ASP A 215 -14.07 4.36 -9.06
N GLY A 216 -13.44 4.44 -7.89
CA GLY A 216 -12.63 3.36 -7.32
C GLY A 216 -11.19 3.31 -7.83
N GLN A 217 -10.77 4.25 -8.67
CA GLN A 217 -9.37 4.43 -9.06
C GLN A 217 -8.61 5.31 -8.06
N PHE A 218 -7.30 5.35 -8.18
CA PHE A 218 -6.45 6.28 -7.43
C PHE A 218 -5.85 7.31 -8.37
N LYS A 219 -5.83 8.58 -7.97
CA LYS A 219 -5.00 9.60 -8.62
C LYS A 219 -3.65 9.62 -7.91
N VAL A 220 -2.56 9.32 -8.61
CA VAL A 220 -1.22 9.49 -8.04
C VAL A 220 -0.95 10.98 -7.83
N VAL A 221 -0.68 11.37 -6.58
CA VAL A 221 -0.46 12.76 -6.18
C VAL A 221 0.96 13.03 -5.71
N ALA A 222 1.73 11.98 -5.40
CA ALA A 222 3.15 12.07 -5.14
C ALA A 222 3.83 10.73 -5.45
N GLU A 223 5.08 10.77 -5.86
CA GLU A 223 5.95 9.61 -5.96
C GLU A 223 7.39 9.95 -5.59
N SER A 224 8.17 8.94 -5.18
CA SER A 224 9.60 9.12 -4.98
C SER A 224 10.29 9.44 -6.32
N GLY A 225 11.26 10.36 -6.29
CA GLY A 225 12.02 10.73 -7.49
C GLY A 225 12.82 9.55 -8.04
N ALA A 226 13.67 8.97 -7.20
CA ALA A 226 14.40 7.74 -7.48
C ALA A 226 13.68 6.51 -6.95
N LEU A 227 14.15 5.33 -7.38
CA LEU A 227 13.82 4.07 -6.70
C LEU A 227 14.38 4.10 -5.27
N ILE A 228 13.61 3.56 -4.34
CA ILE A 228 14.00 3.39 -2.95
C ILE A 228 14.73 2.05 -2.83
N GLU A 229 15.92 2.08 -2.23
CA GLU A 229 16.68 0.89 -1.89
C GLU A 229 15.91 0.05 -0.86
N PRO A 230 15.72 -1.25 -1.11
CA PRO A 230 15.02 -2.10 -0.15
C PRO A 230 15.91 -2.40 1.04
N ASN A 231 15.56 -1.83 2.19
CA ASN A 231 16.19 -2.13 3.48
C ASN A 231 15.18 -2.83 4.40
N PRO A 232 15.08 -4.17 4.36
CA PRO A 232 14.10 -4.92 5.16
C PRO A 232 14.41 -4.90 6.66
N PHE A 233 15.65 -4.58 7.06
CA PHE A 233 16.08 -4.54 8.46
C PHE A 233 16.78 -3.20 8.79
N PRO A 234 16.07 -2.06 8.71
CA PRO A 234 16.71 -0.78 8.91
C PRO A 234 17.26 -0.66 10.34
N LYS A 235 18.51 -0.21 10.46
CA LYS A 235 19.18 -0.04 11.76
C LYS A 235 18.35 0.90 12.64
N GLY A 236 18.11 0.48 13.88
CA GLY A 236 17.30 1.25 14.81
C GLY A 236 15.80 1.02 14.66
N TYR A 237 15.35 0.04 13.86
CA TYR A 237 13.93 -0.36 13.74
C TYR A 237 13.64 -1.79 14.21
N GLN A 238 14.66 -2.51 14.66
CA GLN A 238 14.52 -3.78 15.37
C GLN A 238 13.68 -3.59 16.66
#